data_AF-A0A426WEG2-F1
#
_entry.id   AF-A0A426WEG2-F1
#
_cell.length_a   1.000
_cell.length_b   1.000
_cell.length_c   1.000
_cell.angle_alpha   90.00
_cell.angle_beta   90.00
_cell.angle_gamma   90.00
#
_symmetry.space_group_name_H-M   'P 1'
#
loop_
_entity.id
_entity.type
_entity.pdbx_description
1 polymer ?
#
loop_
_entity_poly.entity_id
_entity_poly.type
_entity_poly.pdbx_seq_one_letter_code
_entity_poly.pdbx_strand_id
1 'polypeptide(L)'
;MGDDVIYRIRHLLLASLRGIECHSEQEANDAWEAVSISDLYSLNWAMLLTSGIGEDHIYLNESMEDGTSILDVSTLYEYDYADYLFQEHARFRDFSEYAGSRYYGISHGWWIRLLIDGQLYYATVTSLTTHLMGEIEEAANGHIDNLIPSELIEGESNGKRQGGGFLWDMRTDANGLEGQLDELKRRWWAYQDERRDILGEELASWEPAVYMKEENWDDDPSRSYIFTNAESLQRVRWRHYLSDCASLLTPLAETDTLLKREAGLTIAFLDEAHADIMENFDPKVIKLRKKKKIIMASGVFDELGQISSKLSDDDES
;
A
#
# COMPACT_ATOMS: atom_id res chain seq x y z
N MET A 1 11.94 7.85 20.79
CA MET A 1 12.03 9.24 21.30
C MET A 1 10.74 9.51 22.06
N GLY A 2 10.75 10.17 23.22
CA GLY A 2 9.51 10.44 23.96
C GLY A 2 8.68 11.56 23.33
N ASP A 3 7.37 11.48 23.44
CA ASP A 3 6.40 12.37 22.76
C ASP A 3 6.64 13.87 23.03
N ASP A 4 7.05 14.25 24.25
CA ASP A 4 7.40 15.63 24.63
C ASP A 4 8.56 16.21 23.80
N VAL A 5 9.51 15.38 23.35
CA VAL A 5 10.65 15.85 22.53
C VAL A 5 10.21 16.09 21.09
N ILE A 6 9.39 15.20 20.52
CA ILE A 6 8.86 15.34 19.17
C ILE A 6 7.98 16.60 19.09
N TYR A 7 7.14 16.83 20.10
CA TYR A 7 6.33 18.03 20.21
C TYR A 7 7.17 19.31 20.12
N ARG A 8 8.23 19.42 20.95
CA ARG A 8 9.09 20.61 20.97
C ARG A 8 9.78 20.85 19.63
N ILE A 9 10.19 19.78 18.95
CA ILE A 9 10.78 19.87 17.61
C ILE A 9 9.74 20.40 16.62
N ARG A 10 8.54 19.80 16.57
CA ARG A 10 7.46 20.25 15.67
C ARG A 10 7.12 21.72 15.87
N HIS A 11 6.92 22.13 17.12
CA HIS A 11 6.69 23.53 17.48
C HIS A 11 7.81 24.44 16.95
N LEU A 12 9.07 24.10 17.19
CA LEU A 12 10.20 24.90 16.73
C LEU A 12 10.26 25.01 15.20
N LEU A 13 9.99 23.92 14.49
CA LEU A 13 10.00 23.89 13.03
C LEU A 13 8.85 24.70 12.43
N LEU A 14 7.65 24.60 12.99
CA LEU A 14 6.49 25.42 12.60
C LEU A 14 6.80 26.91 12.80
N ALA A 15 7.34 27.30 13.96
CA ALA A 15 7.69 28.70 14.21
C ALA A 15 8.82 29.18 13.26
N SER A 16 9.87 28.38 13.08
CA SER A 16 11.07 28.80 12.36
C SER A 16 10.92 28.78 10.84
N LEU A 17 10.22 27.78 10.30
CA LEU A 17 10.09 27.59 8.85
C LEU A 17 8.77 28.14 8.30
N ARG A 18 7.74 28.24 9.15
CA ARG A 18 6.39 28.67 8.73
C ARG A 18 5.91 29.96 9.39
N GLY A 19 6.59 30.43 10.44
CA GLY A 19 6.11 31.56 11.25
C GLY A 19 4.83 31.26 12.02
N ILE A 20 4.51 29.97 12.24
CA ILE A 20 3.33 29.53 12.97
C ILE A 20 3.73 29.32 14.44
N GLU A 21 3.21 30.18 15.31
CA GLU A 21 3.39 30.05 16.76
C GLU A 21 2.30 29.15 17.34
N CYS A 22 2.71 28.14 18.10
CA CYS A 22 1.80 27.25 18.81
C CYS A 22 2.04 27.40 20.33
N HIS A 23 1.04 27.15 21.16
CA HIS A 23 1.17 27.29 22.62
C HIS A 23 0.82 26.00 23.36
N SER A 24 0.42 24.96 22.62
CA SER A 24 0.15 23.63 23.16
C SER A 24 0.51 22.55 22.14
N GLU A 25 0.60 21.31 22.63
CA GLU A 25 0.78 20.12 21.79
C GLU A 25 -0.34 19.93 20.78
N GLN A 26 -1.58 20.13 21.20
CA GLN A 26 -2.73 20.05 20.30
C GLN A 26 -2.63 21.09 19.18
N GLU A 27 -2.33 22.35 19.51
CA GLU A 27 -2.18 23.40 18.50
C GLU A 27 -1.05 23.10 17.51
N ALA A 28 0.06 22.54 17.96
CA ALA A 28 1.16 22.17 17.09
C ALA A 28 0.79 20.99 16.16
N ASN A 29 0.06 20.00 16.67
CA ASN A 29 -0.41 18.88 15.85
C ASN A 29 -1.47 19.33 14.83
N ASP A 30 -2.46 20.11 15.27
CA ASP A 30 -3.49 20.67 14.38
C ASP A 30 -2.85 21.56 13.30
N ALA A 31 -1.87 22.39 13.68
CA ALA A 31 -1.14 23.22 12.73
C ALA A 31 -0.34 22.38 11.73
N TRP A 32 0.28 21.28 12.18
CA TRP A 32 1.03 20.36 11.33
C TRP A 32 0.13 19.65 10.32
N GLU A 33 -1.05 19.20 10.74
CA GLU A 33 -2.06 18.57 9.88
C GLU A 33 -2.68 19.55 8.88
N ALA A 34 -2.73 20.84 9.24
CA ALA A 34 -3.26 21.89 8.38
C ALA A 34 -2.23 22.46 7.36
N VAL A 35 -0.96 22.04 7.42
CA VAL A 35 0.07 22.50 6.46
C VAL A 35 -0.29 22.01 5.06
N SER A 36 -0.14 22.88 4.06
CA SER A 36 -0.33 22.50 2.66
C SER A 36 0.72 21.46 2.23
N ILE A 37 0.41 20.68 1.19
CA ILE A 37 1.32 19.63 0.70
C ILE A 37 2.68 20.25 0.27
N SER A 38 2.65 21.36 -0.48
CA SER A 38 3.87 22.04 -0.95
C SER A 38 4.76 22.55 0.19
N ASP A 39 4.16 22.91 1.31
CA ASP A 39 4.84 23.41 2.49
C ASP A 39 5.39 22.29 3.39
N LEU A 40 4.75 21.12 3.32
CA LEU A 40 5.07 19.94 4.12
C LEU A 40 6.45 19.36 3.77
N TYR A 41 6.89 19.48 2.51
CA TYR A 41 8.20 19.01 2.07
C TYR A 41 9.33 19.58 2.94
N SER A 42 9.36 20.91 3.13
CA SER A 42 10.39 21.59 3.91
C SER A 42 10.40 21.20 5.40
N LEU A 43 9.21 20.98 5.96
CA LEU A 43 9.03 20.55 7.34
C LEU A 43 9.46 19.09 7.53
N ASN A 44 9.08 18.21 6.61
CA ASN A 44 9.49 16.80 6.63
C ASN A 44 11.01 16.67 6.48
N TRP A 45 11.62 17.44 5.58
CA TRP A 45 13.06 17.49 5.43
C TRP A 45 13.76 17.89 6.74
N ALA A 46 13.31 18.97 7.37
CA ALA A 46 13.88 19.43 8.63
C ALA A 46 13.63 18.44 9.78
N MET A 47 12.49 17.74 9.76
CA MET A 47 12.15 16.70 10.73
C MET A 47 13.14 15.53 10.66
N LEU A 48 13.51 15.10 9.45
CA LEU A 48 14.50 14.03 9.26
C LEU A 48 15.86 14.38 9.87
N LEU A 49 16.29 15.63 9.82
CA LEU A 49 17.56 16.06 10.45
C LEU A 49 17.57 15.90 11.97
N THR A 50 16.40 15.76 12.60
CA THR A 50 16.27 15.66 14.05
C THR A 50 15.84 14.28 14.55
N SER A 51 15.11 13.54 13.73
CA SER A 51 14.49 12.26 14.12
C SER A 51 14.82 11.10 13.17
N GLY A 52 15.43 11.39 12.02
CA GLY A 52 15.90 10.40 11.07
C GLY A 52 17.06 9.57 11.62
N ILE A 53 17.20 8.37 11.08
CA ILE A 53 18.11 7.34 11.60
C ILE A 53 19.22 7.06 10.61
N GLY A 54 20.42 6.82 11.13
CA GLY A 54 21.54 6.39 10.31
C GLY A 54 22.13 7.49 9.45
N GLU A 55 22.89 7.07 8.45
CA GLU A 55 23.58 7.93 7.49
C GLU A 55 22.58 8.68 6.59
N ASP A 56 21.47 8.01 6.26
CA ASP A 56 20.48 8.49 5.29
C ASP A 56 19.28 9.18 5.95
N HIS A 57 19.34 9.41 7.27
CA HIS A 57 18.26 10.03 8.05
C HIS A 57 16.90 9.37 7.81
N ILE A 58 16.86 8.04 7.77
CA ILE A 58 15.65 7.29 7.45
C ILE A 58 14.59 7.44 8.56
N TYR A 59 13.34 7.57 8.15
CA TYR A 59 12.18 7.56 9.02
C TYR A 59 11.15 6.59 8.44
N LEU A 60 10.67 5.67 9.26
CA LEU A 60 9.62 4.72 8.92
C LEU A 60 8.26 5.34 9.27
N ASN A 61 7.34 5.42 8.31
CA ASN A 61 6.01 5.99 8.51
C ASN A 61 5.00 5.00 9.11
N GLU A 62 5.39 3.75 9.25
CA GLU A 62 4.53 2.69 9.79
C GLU A 62 4.48 2.70 11.32
N SER A 63 3.41 2.09 11.84
CA SER A 63 3.25 1.89 13.27
C SER A 63 4.21 0.82 13.80
N MET A 64 4.57 0.97 15.07
CA MET A 64 5.34 -0.01 15.83
C MET A 64 4.60 -0.36 17.13
N GLU A 65 4.98 -1.48 17.76
CA GLU A 65 4.44 -1.87 19.06
C GLU A 65 4.77 -0.81 20.13
N ASP A 66 3.83 -0.56 21.05
CA ASP A 66 4.00 0.40 22.14
C ASP A 66 5.30 0.15 22.92
N GLY A 67 6.12 1.20 23.05
CA GLY A 67 7.39 1.13 23.77
C GLY A 67 8.55 0.52 22.98
N THR A 68 8.34 0.11 21.73
CA THR A 68 9.41 -0.29 20.81
C THR A 68 9.84 0.88 19.93
N SER A 69 11.09 0.84 19.48
CA SER A 69 11.65 1.79 18.53
C SER A 69 12.30 1.03 17.39
N ILE A 70 12.27 1.62 16.20
CA ILE A 70 13.03 1.16 15.05
C ILE A 70 14.55 1.12 15.33
N LEU A 71 15.01 1.80 16.40
CA LEU A 71 16.39 1.72 16.90
C LEU A 71 16.69 0.42 17.65
N ASP A 72 15.67 -0.33 18.07
CA ASP A 72 15.78 -1.62 18.76
C ASP A 72 15.96 -2.79 17.77
N VAL A 73 15.76 -2.53 16.48
CA VAL A 73 15.99 -3.48 15.38
C VAL A 73 17.10 -2.96 14.48
N SER A 74 17.97 -3.86 14.03
CA SER A 74 19.15 -3.52 13.24
C SER A 74 18.89 -3.60 11.75
N THR A 75 18.05 -4.54 11.31
CA THR A 75 17.81 -4.84 9.89
C THR A 75 16.35 -4.63 9.48
N LEU A 76 16.11 -4.49 8.18
CA LEU A 76 14.74 -4.46 7.64
C LEU A 76 14.00 -5.76 7.97
N TYR A 77 14.70 -6.90 7.91
CA TYR A 77 14.14 -8.22 8.21
C TYR A 77 13.59 -8.31 9.63
N GLU A 78 14.31 -7.80 10.63
CA GLU A 78 13.87 -7.90 12.04
C GLU A 78 12.57 -7.12 12.26
N TYR A 79 12.42 -5.97 11.61
CA TYR A 79 11.16 -5.21 11.63
C TYR A 79 10.05 -5.95 10.87
N ASP A 80 10.31 -6.38 9.62
CA ASP A 80 9.33 -7.07 8.77
C ASP A 80 8.79 -8.33 9.41
N TYR A 81 9.69 -9.14 9.98
CA TYR A 81 9.34 -10.42 10.56
C TYR A 81 8.55 -10.23 11.86
N ALA A 82 8.84 -9.17 12.64
CA ALA A 82 8.05 -8.84 13.82
C ALA A 82 6.62 -8.41 13.43
N ASP A 83 6.45 -7.56 12.40
CA ASP A 83 5.12 -7.18 11.89
C ASP A 83 4.39 -8.41 11.33
N TYR A 84 5.06 -9.24 10.54
CA TYR A 84 4.50 -10.51 10.06
C TYR A 84 3.94 -11.37 11.20
N LEU A 85 4.72 -11.60 12.27
CA LEU A 85 4.26 -12.39 13.42
C LEU A 85 3.07 -11.75 14.13
N PHE A 86 3.06 -10.43 14.25
CA PHE A 86 1.94 -9.68 14.81
C PHE A 86 0.66 -9.88 13.97
N GLN A 87 0.76 -9.75 12.64
CA GLN A 87 -0.35 -9.96 11.71
C GLN A 87 -0.85 -11.40 11.74
N GLU A 88 0.04 -12.39 11.75
CA GLU A 88 -0.34 -13.80 11.87
C GLU A 88 -1.09 -14.06 13.18
N HIS A 89 -0.61 -13.53 14.30
CA HIS A 89 -1.28 -13.67 15.58
C HIS A 89 -2.68 -13.06 15.57
N ALA A 90 -2.83 -11.85 15.00
CA ALA A 90 -4.13 -11.20 14.86
C ALA A 90 -5.07 -12.02 13.97
N ARG A 91 -4.59 -12.55 12.84
CA ARG A 91 -5.40 -13.37 11.93
C ARG A 91 -5.86 -14.68 12.57
N PHE A 92 -4.99 -15.38 13.29
CA PHE A 92 -5.37 -16.60 14.03
C PHE A 92 -6.40 -16.32 15.12
N ARG A 93 -6.33 -15.16 15.78
CA ARG A 93 -7.30 -14.75 16.80
C ARG A 93 -8.67 -14.44 16.20
N ASP A 94 -8.69 -13.73 15.07
CA ASP A 94 -9.92 -13.11 14.54
C ASP A 94 -10.61 -13.98 13.46
N PHE A 95 -9.89 -14.91 12.82
CA PHE A 95 -10.40 -15.78 11.75
C PHE A 95 -10.16 -17.26 12.06
N SER A 96 -11.21 -17.96 12.52
CA SER A 96 -11.13 -19.36 12.94
C SER A 96 -10.77 -20.36 11.83
N GLU A 97 -10.93 -19.98 10.57
CA GLU A 97 -10.61 -20.80 9.40
C GLU A 97 -9.22 -20.48 8.81
N TYR A 98 -8.48 -19.56 9.42
CA TYR A 98 -7.17 -19.15 8.93
C TYR A 98 -6.13 -20.27 9.12
N ALA A 99 -5.42 -20.60 8.04
CA ALA A 99 -4.45 -21.70 8.01
C ALA A 99 -2.99 -21.26 8.25
N GLY A 100 -2.76 -19.96 8.42
CA GLY A 100 -1.42 -19.37 8.42
C GLY A 100 -0.91 -19.07 7.02
N SER A 101 -0.07 -18.05 6.91
CA SER A 101 0.72 -17.76 5.71
C SER A 101 2.15 -18.27 5.90
N ARG A 102 2.87 -18.46 4.80
CA ARG A 102 4.33 -18.56 4.86
C ARG A 102 4.94 -17.16 4.78
N TYR A 103 6.14 -17.01 5.33
CA TYR A 103 6.92 -15.78 5.26
C TYR A 103 7.94 -15.86 4.11
N TYR A 104 7.82 -14.95 3.15
CA TYR A 104 8.75 -14.83 2.01
C TYR A 104 9.45 -13.46 1.96
N GLY A 105 9.19 -12.59 2.94
CA GLY A 105 9.57 -11.17 2.94
C GLY A 105 8.33 -10.28 3.05
N ILE A 106 8.52 -9.01 2.70
CA ILE A 106 7.53 -7.94 2.88
C ILE A 106 6.19 -8.33 2.24
N SER A 107 5.17 -8.52 3.09
CA SER A 107 3.82 -8.91 2.66
C SER A 107 2.96 -7.70 2.28
N HIS A 108 3.23 -6.54 2.85
CA HIS A 108 2.57 -5.27 2.53
C HIS A 108 3.64 -4.18 2.45
N GLY A 109 3.61 -3.37 1.40
CA GLY A 109 4.61 -2.31 1.24
C GLY A 109 4.49 -1.26 2.33
N TRP A 110 5.61 -0.63 2.66
CA TRP A 110 5.71 0.42 3.68
C TRP A 110 6.18 1.72 3.09
N TRP A 111 5.89 2.80 3.80
CA TRP A 111 6.36 4.12 3.42
C TRP A 111 7.50 4.57 4.33
N ILE A 112 8.57 5.07 3.72
CA ILE A 112 9.70 5.67 4.41
C ILE A 112 9.96 7.07 3.85
N ARG A 113 10.63 7.88 4.67
CA ARG A 113 11.25 9.14 4.25
C ARG A 113 12.74 9.05 4.51
N LEU A 114 13.55 9.59 3.62
CA LEU A 114 15.01 9.56 3.75
C LEU A 114 15.65 10.74 3.03
N LEU A 115 16.91 11.00 3.35
CA LEU A 115 17.74 11.97 2.65
C LEU A 115 18.68 11.26 1.66
N ILE A 116 18.58 11.63 0.39
CA ILE A 116 19.51 11.21 -0.66
C ILE A 116 20.22 12.46 -1.16
N ASP A 117 21.55 12.50 -1.04
CA ASP A 117 22.37 13.68 -1.38
C ASP A 117 21.86 15.00 -0.75
N GLY A 118 21.29 14.89 0.46
CA GLY A 118 20.75 16.02 1.23
C GLY A 118 19.33 16.47 0.84
N GLN A 119 18.71 15.83 -0.16
CA GLN A 119 17.33 16.07 -0.58
C GLN A 119 16.38 15.08 0.09
N LEU A 120 15.18 15.52 0.45
CA LEU A 120 14.13 14.63 0.96
C LEU A 120 13.56 13.81 -0.20
N TYR A 121 13.48 12.50 0.03
CA TYR A 121 12.76 11.54 -0.80
C TYR A 121 11.66 10.88 0.01
N TYR A 122 10.52 10.67 -0.63
CA TYR A 122 9.54 9.68 -0.19
C TYR A 122 9.86 8.36 -0.87
N ALA A 123 9.77 7.27 -0.13
CA ALA A 123 10.02 5.97 -0.74
C ALA A 123 9.07 4.89 -0.25
N THR A 124 8.73 4.01 -1.18
CA THR A 124 8.02 2.77 -0.89
C THR A 124 9.02 1.63 -0.76
N VAL A 125 8.87 0.82 0.28
CA VAL A 125 9.65 -0.40 0.53
C VAL A 125 8.72 -1.58 0.35
N THR A 126 9.00 -2.47 -0.60
CA THR A 126 8.12 -3.60 -0.92
C THR A 126 8.91 -4.84 -1.31
N SER A 127 8.27 -5.99 -1.39
CA SER A 127 8.88 -7.21 -1.95
C SER A 127 8.66 -7.30 -3.45
N LEU A 128 9.53 -8.05 -4.14
CA LEU A 128 9.37 -8.36 -5.55
C LEU A 128 8.08 -9.14 -5.80
N THR A 129 7.70 -10.05 -4.90
CA THR A 129 6.42 -10.75 -4.97
C THR A 129 5.26 -9.75 -5.00
N THR A 130 5.19 -8.82 -4.04
CA THR A 130 4.11 -7.83 -3.97
C THR A 130 4.11 -6.90 -5.18
N HIS A 131 5.28 -6.46 -5.64
CA HIS A 131 5.41 -5.65 -6.85
C HIS A 131 4.84 -6.36 -8.08
N LEU A 132 5.29 -7.60 -8.34
CA LEU A 132 4.82 -8.38 -9.49
C LEU A 132 3.32 -8.70 -9.40
N MET A 133 2.81 -9.01 -8.21
CA MET A 133 1.38 -9.25 -8.02
C MET A 133 0.54 -8.01 -8.32
N GLY A 134 1.03 -6.80 -8.03
CA GLY A 134 0.36 -5.56 -8.42
C GLY A 134 0.28 -5.38 -9.94
N GLU A 135 1.39 -5.59 -10.64
CA GLU A 135 1.43 -5.53 -12.12
C GLU A 135 0.52 -6.60 -12.76
N ILE A 136 0.47 -7.80 -12.18
CA ILE A 136 -0.41 -8.90 -12.63
C ILE A 136 -1.89 -8.54 -12.37
N GLU A 137 -2.20 -7.92 -11.24
CA GLU A 137 -3.57 -7.52 -10.88
C GLU A 137 -4.10 -6.45 -11.83
N GLU A 138 -3.30 -5.45 -12.20
CA GLU A 138 -3.67 -4.46 -13.22
C GLU A 138 -3.97 -5.11 -14.58
N ALA A 139 -3.12 -6.02 -15.02
CA ALA A 139 -3.34 -6.78 -16.26
C ALA A 139 -4.61 -7.66 -16.18
N ALA A 140 -4.84 -8.31 -15.04
CA ALA A 140 -6.01 -9.15 -14.80
C ALA A 140 -7.31 -8.34 -14.80
N ASN A 141 -7.32 -7.19 -14.12
CA ASN A 141 -8.49 -6.30 -14.06
C ASN A 141 -8.86 -5.80 -15.45
N GLY A 142 -7.88 -5.29 -16.21
CA GLY A 142 -8.12 -4.88 -17.60
C GLY A 142 -8.61 -6.03 -18.49
N HIS A 143 -8.14 -7.25 -18.27
CA HIS A 143 -8.61 -8.42 -19.01
C HIS A 143 -10.04 -8.85 -18.62
N ILE A 144 -10.37 -8.84 -17.32
CA ILE A 144 -11.73 -9.11 -16.82
C ILE A 144 -12.72 -8.10 -17.42
N ASP A 145 -12.36 -6.82 -17.46
CA ASP A 145 -13.20 -5.78 -18.04
C ASP A 145 -13.42 -5.98 -19.55
N ASN A 146 -12.44 -6.55 -20.26
CA ASN A 146 -12.61 -6.94 -21.67
C ASN A 146 -13.53 -8.17 -21.85
N LEU A 147 -13.44 -9.14 -20.93
CA LEU A 147 -14.24 -10.37 -20.98
C LEU A 147 -15.71 -10.11 -20.64
N ILE A 148 -15.96 -9.38 -19.56
CA ILE A 148 -17.30 -9.00 -19.09
C ILE A 148 -17.29 -7.50 -18.72
N PRO A 149 -17.56 -6.62 -19.69
CA PRO A 149 -17.64 -5.18 -19.43
C PRO A 149 -18.68 -4.86 -18.37
N SER A 150 -18.30 -3.99 -17.43
CA SER A 150 -19.19 -3.58 -16.35
C SER A 150 -18.99 -2.13 -15.93
N GLU A 151 -20.04 -1.53 -15.39
CA GLU A 151 -20.03 -0.17 -14.88
C GLU A 151 -20.55 -0.13 -13.45
N LEU A 152 -20.04 0.81 -12.65
CA LEU A 152 -20.54 1.06 -11.31
C LEU A 152 -21.70 2.07 -11.39
N ILE A 153 -22.92 1.62 -11.08
CA ILE A 153 -24.14 2.43 -11.11
C ILE A 153 -24.71 2.64 -9.71
N GLU A 154 -25.46 3.73 -9.53
CA GLU A 154 -26.17 4.00 -8.29
C GLU A 154 -27.37 3.06 -8.12
N GLY A 155 -27.46 2.42 -6.96
CA GLY A 155 -28.63 1.68 -6.52
C GLY A 155 -29.72 2.59 -5.95
N GLU A 156 -30.95 2.07 -5.88
CA GLU A 156 -32.14 2.82 -5.47
C GLU A 156 -32.07 3.48 -4.09
N SER A 157 -31.15 3.03 -3.24
CA SER A 157 -30.98 3.58 -1.89
C SER A 157 -29.69 4.37 -1.71
N ASN A 158 -28.96 4.64 -2.79
CA ASN A 158 -27.75 5.45 -2.73
C ASN A 158 -28.08 6.86 -2.22
N GLY A 159 -27.24 7.39 -1.33
CA GLY A 159 -27.42 8.72 -0.73
C GLY A 159 -28.53 8.83 0.33
N LYS A 160 -29.31 7.76 0.59
CA LYS A 160 -30.35 7.81 1.64
C LYS A 160 -29.71 7.88 3.02
N ARG A 161 -30.16 8.82 3.86
CA ARG A 161 -29.67 8.97 5.23
C ARG A 161 -29.97 7.73 6.08
N GLN A 162 -28.95 7.15 6.70
CA GLN A 162 -29.09 6.02 7.61
C GLN A 162 -27.99 6.07 8.69
N GLY A 163 -28.36 5.93 9.96
CA GLY A 163 -27.39 5.78 11.06
C GLY A 163 -26.44 6.96 11.28
N GLY A 164 -26.88 8.20 10.99
CA GLY A 164 -26.04 9.40 11.08
C GLY A 164 -25.20 9.70 9.84
N GLY A 165 -25.19 8.79 8.87
CA GLY A 165 -24.51 8.93 7.58
C GLY A 165 -25.47 8.80 6.39
N PHE A 166 -24.93 8.49 5.21
CA PHE A 166 -25.71 8.11 4.03
C PHE A 166 -25.33 6.70 3.58
N LEU A 167 -26.29 6.00 2.99
CA LEU A 167 -26.07 4.68 2.45
C LEU A 167 -25.34 4.79 1.11
N TRP A 168 -24.18 4.13 1.00
CA TRP A 168 -23.48 3.93 -0.26
C TRP A 168 -23.97 2.62 -0.88
N ASP A 169 -24.99 2.73 -1.75
CA ASP A 169 -25.59 1.60 -2.48
C ASP A 169 -25.13 1.70 -3.93
N MET A 170 -23.86 1.38 -4.18
CA MET A 170 -23.36 1.22 -5.55
C MET A 170 -23.53 -0.23 -5.99
N ARG A 171 -23.82 -0.43 -7.28
CA ARG A 171 -24.05 -1.74 -7.89
C ARG A 171 -23.25 -1.85 -9.17
N THR A 172 -22.81 -3.06 -9.45
CA THR A 172 -22.21 -3.37 -10.75
C THR A 172 -23.32 -3.71 -11.74
N ASP A 173 -23.36 -2.99 -12.86
CA ASP A 173 -24.12 -3.35 -14.04
C ASP A 173 -23.18 -4.03 -15.02
N ALA A 174 -23.43 -5.30 -15.32
CA ALA A 174 -22.66 -6.09 -16.26
C ALA A 174 -23.57 -6.61 -17.39
N ASN A 175 -24.58 -5.83 -17.76
CA ASN A 175 -25.55 -6.16 -18.81
C ASN A 175 -26.24 -7.52 -18.61
N GLY A 176 -26.56 -7.87 -17.37
CA GLY A 176 -27.18 -9.15 -17.01
C GLY A 176 -26.20 -10.30 -16.73
N LEU A 177 -24.89 -10.03 -16.72
CA LEU A 177 -23.82 -10.98 -16.39
C LEU A 177 -23.22 -10.74 -14.99
N GLU A 178 -23.93 -10.06 -14.09
CA GLU A 178 -23.38 -9.67 -12.78
C GLU A 178 -23.00 -10.89 -11.94
N GLY A 179 -23.76 -11.98 -12.05
CA GLY A 179 -23.45 -13.24 -11.36
C GLY A 179 -22.20 -13.92 -11.90
N GLN A 180 -22.02 -13.91 -13.21
CA GLN A 180 -20.85 -14.47 -13.89
C GLN A 180 -19.60 -13.64 -13.57
N LEU A 181 -19.72 -12.31 -13.54
CA LEU A 181 -18.63 -11.42 -13.16
C LEU A 181 -18.21 -11.61 -11.70
N ASP A 182 -19.17 -11.72 -10.77
CA ASP A 182 -18.88 -12.01 -9.35
C ASP A 182 -18.16 -13.36 -9.19
N GLU A 183 -18.61 -14.39 -9.92
CA GLU A 183 -17.98 -15.70 -9.91
C GLU A 183 -16.56 -15.68 -10.52
N LEU A 184 -16.36 -14.95 -11.63
CA LEU A 184 -15.05 -14.80 -12.25
C LEU A 184 -14.07 -14.09 -11.30
N LYS A 185 -14.49 -12.96 -10.70
CA LYS A 185 -13.68 -12.23 -9.69
C LYS A 185 -13.38 -13.10 -8.49
N ARG A 186 -14.33 -13.93 -8.04
CA ARG A 186 -14.12 -14.88 -6.94
C ARG A 186 -13.08 -15.94 -7.27
N ARG A 187 -13.13 -16.53 -8.47
CA ARG A 187 -12.14 -17.53 -8.91
C ARG A 187 -10.77 -16.88 -9.09
N TRP A 188 -10.73 -15.66 -9.63
CA TRP A 188 -9.54 -14.84 -9.73
C TRP A 188 -8.88 -14.60 -8.37
N TRP A 189 -9.61 -14.13 -7.36
CA TRP A 189 -9.03 -13.90 -6.03
C TRP A 189 -8.43 -15.17 -5.41
N ALA A 190 -9.12 -16.30 -5.55
CA ALA A 190 -8.59 -17.59 -5.07
C ALA A 190 -7.30 -18.00 -5.80
N TYR A 191 -7.25 -17.79 -7.11
CA TYR A 191 -6.06 -18.05 -7.91
C TYR A 191 -4.91 -17.09 -7.57
N GLN A 192 -5.21 -15.81 -7.35
CA GLN A 192 -4.22 -14.79 -6.97
C GLN A 192 -3.54 -15.14 -5.64
N ASP A 193 -4.29 -15.63 -4.66
CA ASP A 193 -3.75 -16.09 -3.37
C ASP A 193 -2.79 -17.27 -3.54
N GLU A 194 -3.17 -18.30 -4.30
CA GLU A 194 -2.31 -19.45 -4.59
C GLU A 194 -1.06 -19.03 -5.39
N ARG A 195 -1.24 -18.14 -6.36
CA ARG A 195 -0.15 -17.68 -7.23
C ARG A 195 0.89 -16.89 -6.45
N ARG A 196 0.46 -16.04 -5.52
CA ARG A 196 1.34 -15.30 -4.62
C ARG A 196 2.23 -16.24 -3.79
N ASP A 197 1.68 -17.33 -3.26
CA ASP A 197 2.45 -18.30 -2.48
C ASP A 197 3.49 -19.03 -3.34
N ILE A 198 3.12 -19.46 -4.55
CA ILE A 198 4.05 -20.12 -5.49
C ILE A 198 5.17 -19.17 -5.90
N LEU A 199 4.83 -17.92 -6.23
CA LEU A 199 5.80 -16.90 -6.62
C LEU A 199 6.75 -16.56 -5.45
N GLY A 200 6.20 -16.42 -4.24
CA GLY A 200 7.01 -16.21 -3.04
C GLY A 200 7.99 -17.36 -2.77
N GLU A 201 7.56 -18.61 -2.97
CA GLU A 201 8.44 -19.78 -2.83
C GLU A 201 9.55 -19.81 -3.90
N GLU A 202 9.25 -19.46 -5.15
CA GLU A 202 10.25 -19.34 -6.22
C GLU A 202 11.28 -18.24 -5.88
N LEU A 203 10.81 -17.04 -5.53
CA LEU A 203 11.68 -15.88 -5.25
C LEU A 203 12.50 -16.04 -3.96
N ALA A 204 12.03 -16.82 -3.00
CA ALA A 204 12.81 -17.18 -1.81
C ALA A 204 14.11 -17.93 -2.15
N SER A 205 14.18 -18.56 -3.33
CA SER A 205 15.39 -19.27 -3.81
C SER A 205 16.32 -18.43 -4.67
N TRP A 206 15.92 -17.20 -5.02
CA TRP A 206 16.73 -16.30 -5.83
C TRP A 206 17.87 -15.68 -5.01
N GLU A 207 18.91 -15.24 -5.71
CA GLU A 207 19.96 -14.43 -5.08
C GLU A 207 19.35 -13.13 -4.51
N PRO A 208 19.80 -12.68 -3.32
CA PRO A 208 19.27 -11.46 -2.72
C PRO A 208 19.67 -10.23 -3.54
N ALA A 209 18.65 -9.56 -4.08
CA ALA A 209 18.81 -8.32 -4.82
C ALA A 209 17.80 -7.26 -4.35
N VAL A 210 18.15 -6.00 -4.63
CA VAL A 210 17.29 -4.83 -4.48
C VAL A 210 17.10 -4.22 -5.87
N TYR A 211 15.85 -3.99 -6.26
CA TYR A 211 15.51 -3.27 -7.47
C TYR A 211 14.99 -1.88 -7.11
N MET A 212 15.14 -0.96 -8.04
CA MET A 212 14.80 0.43 -7.85
C MET A 212 13.92 0.91 -9.00
N LYS A 213 12.85 1.63 -8.67
CA LYS A 213 11.97 2.28 -9.63
C LYS A 213 11.78 3.72 -9.20
N GLU A 214 12.12 4.66 -10.07
CA GLU A 214 11.77 6.07 -9.84
C GLU A 214 10.25 6.22 -10.00
N GLU A 215 9.63 6.92 -9.07
CA GLU A 215 8.20 7.20 -9.10
C GLU A 215 8.00 8.67 -9.46
N ASN A 216 7.06 8.94 -10.35
CA ASN A 216 6.64 10.29 -10.67
C ASN A 216 5.31 10.56 -9.95
N TRP A 217 5.39 10.80 -8.64
CA TRP A 217 4.24 11.24 -7.85
C TRP A 217 4.42 12.72 -7.56
N ASP A 218 3.59 13.53 -8.22
CA ASP A 218 3.63 14.99 -8.13
C ASP A 218 5.04 15.59 -8.37
N ASP A 219 5.33 16.75 -7.77
CA ASP A 219 6.61 17.44 -7.86
C ASP A 219 7.67 16.94 -6.84
N ASP A 220 7.29 16.02 -5.94
CA ASP A 220 8.16 15.57 -4.85
C ASP A 220 8.99 14.32 -5.24
N PRO A 221 10.33 14.33 -5.01
CA PRO A 221 11.18 13.19 -5.31
C PRO A 221 10.71 11.90 -4.64
N SER A 222 10.38 10.89 -5.45
CA SER A 222 9.77 9.64 -4.99
C SER A 222 10.41 8.41 -5.65
N ARG A 223 10.56 7.33 -4.89
CA ARG A 223 11.21 6.10 -5.38
C ARG A 223 10.75 4.84 -4.67
N SER A 224 10.66 3.72 -5.38
CA SER A 224 10.41 2.40 -4.79
C SER A 224 11.70 1.58 -4.66
N TYR A 225 11.88 0.94 -3.52
CA TYR A 225 12.88 -0.10 -3.26
C TYR A 225 12.18 -1.46 -3.15
N ILE A 226 12.54 -2.37 -4.05
CA ILE A 226 11.86 -3.65 -4.23
C ILE A 226 12.84 -4.77 -3.85
N PHE A 227 12.52 -5.52 -2.80
CA PHE A 227 13.40 -6.54 -2.22
C PHE A 227 13.03 -7.93 -2.72
N THR A 228 14.02 -8.70 -3.16
CA THR A 228 13.76 -10.02 -3.77
C THR A 228 13.18 -11.01 -2.77
N ASN A 229 13.74 -11.09 -1.56
CA ASN A 229 13.40 -12.10 -0.55
C ASN A 229 13.87 -11.71 0.86
N ALA A 230 13.54 -12.55 1.85
CA ALA A 230 13.95 -12.36 3.24
C ALA A 230 15.47 -12.16 3.42
N GLU A 231 16.32 -12.83 2.63
CA GLU A 231 17.77 -12.67 2.74
C GLU A 231 18.21 -11.25 2.32
N SER A 232 17.59 -10.67 1.30
CA SER A 232 17.87 -9.27 0.93
C SER A 232 17.54 -8.29 2.05
N LEU A 233 16.47 -8.54 2.82
CA LEU A 233 16.09 -7.73 3.99
C LEU A 233 17.06 -7.89 5.17
N GLN A 234 17.65 -9.07 5.35
CA GLN A 234 18.64 -9.33 6.40
C GLN A 234 19.95 -8.58 6.15
N ARG A 235 20.27 -8.31 4.88
CA ARG A 235 21.51 -7.64 4.49
C ARG A 235 21.42 -6.11 4.58
N VAL A 236 20.22 -5.54 4.71
CA VAL A 236 20.02 -4.08 4.78
C VAL A 236 19.73 -3.65 6.20
N ARG A 237 20.63 -2.80 6.73
CA ARG A 237 20.52 -2.21 8.06
C ARG A 237 19.88 -0.83 7.99
N TRP A 238 19.00 -0.51 8.94
CA TRP A 238 18.37 0.82 9.03
C TRP A 238 19.38 1.96 9.05
N ARG A 239 20.53 1.74 9.70
CA ARG A 239 21.57 2.78 9.84
C ARG A 239 22.38 3.06 8.58
N HIS A 240 22.36 2.13 7.62
CA HIS A 240 23.19 2.12 6.41
C HIS A 240 22.33 1.81 5.19
N TYR A 241 21.08 2.28 5.19
CA TYR A 241 20.05 1.81 4.29
C TYR A 241 20.44 1.95 2.82
N LEU A 242 20.88 3.14 2.39
CA LEU A 242 21.26 3.39 1.01
C LEU A 242 22.53 2.64 0.61
N SER A 243 23.53 2.58 1.49
CA SER A 243 24.81 1.93 1.18
C SER A 243 24.66 0.40 1.11
N ASP A 244 23.88 -0.20 2.01
CA ASP A 244 23.57 -1.63 1.99
C ASP A 244 22.68 -1.96 0.76
N CYS A 245 21.66 -1.15 0.43
CA CYS A 245 20.87 -1.30 -0.79
C CYS A 245 21.74 -1.22 -2.05
N ALA A 246 22.65 -0.23 -2.13
CA ALA A 246 23.54 -0.05 -3.27
C ALA A 246 24.42 -1.28 -3.55
N SER A 247 24.78 -2.04 -2.51
CA SER A 247 25.56 -3.28 -2.66
C SER A 247 24.78 -4.45 -3.28
N LEU A 248 23.45 -4.35 -3.31
CA LEU A 248 22.52 -5.37 -3.82
C LEU A 248 21.76 -4.92 -5.08
N LEU A 249 22.04 -3.70 -5.57
CA LEU A 249 21.27 -3.10 -6.66
C LEU A 249 21.38 -3.93 -7.95
N THR A 250 20.22 -4.26 -8.50
CA THR A 250 20.07 -4.98 -9.76
C THR A 250 19.06 -4.26 -10.65
N PRO A 251 19.23 -4.24 -11.99
CA PRO A 251 18.25 -3.64 -12.90
C PRO A 251 16.89 -4.33 -12.81
N LEU A 252 15.81 -3.55 -12.64
CA LEU A 252 14.44 -4.10 -12.58
C LEU A 252 14.05 -4.87 -13.85
N ALA A 253 14.61 -4.49 -15.00
CA ALA A 253 14.37 -5.19 -16.28
C ALA A 253 14.74 -6.68 -16.26
N GLU A 254 15.54 -7.15 -15.30
CA GLU A 254 15.82 -8.59 -15.13
C GLU A 254 14.56 -9.38 -14.75
N THR A 255 13.54 -8.73 -14.17
CA THR A 255 12.28 -9.36 -13.78
C THR A 255 11.24 -9.40 -14.91
N ASP A 256 11.49 -8.74 -16.05
CA ASP A 256 10.53 -8.62 -17.16
C ASP A 256 10.07 -9.97 -17.71
N THR A 257 10.99 -10.95 -17.78
CA THR A 257 10.67 -12.28 -18.31
C THR A 257 9.73 -13.03 -17.36
N LEU A 258 9.98 -12.90 -16.05
CA LEU A 258 9.11 -13.45 -15.01
C LEU A 258 7.73 -12.78 -15.05
N LEU A 259 7.68 -11.45 -15.09
CA LEU A 259 6.42 -10.71 -15.17
C LEU A 259 5.58 -11.13 -16.39
N LYS A 260 6.20 -11.21 -17.57
CA LYS A 260 5.50 -11.66 -18.79
C LYS A 260 4.98 -13.09 -18.68
N ARG A 261 5.74 -13.98 -18.03
CA ARG A 261 5.33 -15.37 -17.79
C ARG A 261 4.10 -15.41 -16.88
N GLU A 262 4.16 -14.74 -15.73
CA GLU A 262 3.07 -14.75 -14.75
C GLU A 262 1.81 -14.05 -15.27
N ALA A 263 1.94 -12.92 -15.97
CA ALA A 263 0.83 -12.26 -16.63
C ALA A 263 0.16 -13.17 -17.68
N GLY A 264 0.97 -13.89 -18.48
CA GLY A 264 0.46 -14.86 -19.45
C GLY A 264 -0.30 -16.03 -18.82
N LEU A 265 0.20 -16.57 -17.71
CA LEU A 265 -0.48 -17.62 -16.94
C LEU A 265 -1.82 -17.13 -16.38
N THR A 266 -1.83 -15.91 -15.84
CA THR A 266 -3.04 -15.26 -15.32
C THR A 266 -4.10 -15.06 -16.40
N ILE A 267 -3.72 -14.53 -17.57
CA ILE A 267 -4.65 -14.33 -18.69
C ILE A 267 -5.22 -15.67 -19.15
N ALA A 268 -4.38 -16.70 -19.31
CA ALA A 268 -4.84 -18.04 -19.71
C ALA A 268 -5.84 -18.63 -18.69
N PHE A 269 -5.55 -18.48 -17.38
CA PHE A 269 -6.48 -18.89 -16.33
C PHE A 269 -7.82 -18.16 -16.42
N LEU A 270 -7.81 -16.84 -16.64
CA LEU A 270 -9.03 -16.04 -16.75
C LEU A 270 -9.86 -16.44 -17.97
N ASP A 271 -9.23 -16.70 -19.11
CA ASP A 271 -9.92 -17.17 -20.32
C ASP A 271 -10.60 -18.53 -20.09
N GLU A 272 -9.88 -19.48 -19.49
CA GLU A 272 -10.42 -20.81 -19.15
C GLU A 272 -11.56 -20.71 -18.13
N ALA A 273 -11.38 -19.93 -17.06
CA ALA A 273 -12.38 -19.72 -16.03
C ALA A 273 -13.63 -19.04 -16.59
N HIS A 274 -13.46 -18.03 -17.45
CA HIS A 274 -14.56 -17.35 -18.11
C HIS A 274 -15.34 -18.30 -19.03
N ALA A 275 -14.66 -19.07 -19.87
CA ALA A 275 -15.31 -20.04 -20.75
C ALA A 275 -16.15 -21.06 -19.95
N ASP A 276 -15.59 -21.62 -18.87
CA ASP A 276 -16.32 -22.54 -17.99
C ASP A 276 -17.53 -21.88 -17.32
N ILE A 277 -17.38 -20.65 -16.83
CA ILE A 277 -18.49 -19.91 -16.21
C ILE A 277 -19.62 -19.69 -17.23
N MET A 278 -19.29 -19.27 -18.45
CA MET A 278 -20.29 -19.01 -19.48
C MET A 278 -21.02 -20.28 -19.93
N GLU A 279 -20.37 -21.45 -19.87
CA GLU A 279 -20.98 -22.73 -20.24
C GLU A 279 -21.76 -23.39 -19.08
N ASN A 280 -21.23 -23.34 -17.87
CA ASN A 280 -21.64 -24.23 -16.78
C ASN A 280 -22.21 -23.54 -15.52
N PHE A 281 -22.01 -22.22 -15.35
CA PHE A 281 -22.45 -21.53 -14.14
C PHE A 281 -23.90 -21.04 -14.22
N ASP A 282 -24.73 -21.43 -13.24
CA ASP A 282 -26.08 -20.86 -13.06
C ASP A 282 -26.05 -19.75 -11.99
N PRO A 283 -26.22 -18.46 -12.38
CA PRO A 283 -26.20 -17.34 -11.44
C PRO A 283 -27.37 -17.34 -10.44
N LYS A 284 -28.36 -18.23 -10.60
CA LYS A 284 -29.47 -18.40 -9.63
C LYS A 284 -29.11 -19.31 -8.47
N VAL A 285 -28.01 -20.05 -8.55
CA VAL A 285 -27.53 -20.98 -7.52
C VAL A 285 -26.27 -20.42 -6.87
N ILE A 286 -26.40 -19.28 -6.20
CA ILE A 286 -25.28 -18.64 -5.47
C ILE A 286 -25.29 -18.98 -3.97
N LYS A 287 -24.11 -19.13 -3.38
CA LYS A 287 -23.98 -19.25 -1.92
C LYS A 287 -24.45 -17.95 -1.26
N LEU A 288 -25.44 -18.04 -0.37
CA LEU A 288 -25.92 -16.90 0.41
C LEU A 288 -24.78 -16.32 1.26
N ARG A 289 -24.43 -15.07 0.99
CA ARG A 289 -23.47 -14.30 1.78
C ARG A 289 -24.17 -13.22 2.59
N LYS A 290 -23.61 -12.90 3.75
CA LYS A 290 -24.07 -11.78 4.57
C LYS A 290 -23.77 -10.48 3.82
N LYS A 291 -24.79 -9.86 3.22
CA LYS A 291 -24.67 -8.51 2.65
C LYS A 291 -24.32 -7.53 3.78
N LYS A 292 -23.14 -6.90 3.70
CA LYS A 292 -22.76 -5.79 4.57
C LYS A 292 -23.30 -4.50 3.96
N LYS A 293 -23.91 -3.64 4.77
CA LYS A 293 -24.29 -2.29 4.36
C LYS A 293 -23.12 -1.36 4.64
N ILE A 294 -22.75 -0.54 3.67
CA ILE A 294 -21.73 0.50 3.84
C ILE A 294 -22.48 1.78 4.17
N ILE A 295 -22.32 2.26 5.40
CA ILE A 295 -22.82 3.57 5.83
C ILE A 295 -21.60 4.49 5.84
N MET A 296 -21.63 5.48 4.97
CA MET A 296 -20.59 6.50 4.90
C MET A 296 -20.94 7.61 5.88
N ALA A 297 -19.96 8.08 6.66
CA ALA A 297 -20.17 9.15 7.62
C ALA A 297 -20.58 10.46 6.91
N SER A 298 -21.40 11.27 7.58
CA SER A 298 -21.71 12.62 7.11
C SER A 298 -20.44 13.47 7.09
N GLY A 299 -20.02 13.93 5.91
CA GLY A 299 -18.81 14.74 5.72
C GLY A 299 -17.72 14.09 4.86
N VAL A 300 -17.80 12.78 4.58
CA VAL A 300 -16.75 12.07 3.79
C VAL A 300 -16.55 12.68 2.40
N PHE A 301 -17.60 13.15 1.73
CA PHE A 301 -17.46 13.83 0.44
C PHE A 301 -17.04 15.29 0.55
N ASP A 302 -17.25 15.94 1.70
CA ASP A 302 -16.69 17.28 1.93
C ASP A 302 -15.17 17.20 2.16
N GLU A 303 -14.68 16.11 2.77
CA GLU A 303 -13.27 15.79 2.92
C GLU A 303 -12.62 15.32 1.60
N LEU A 304 -13.26 14.39 0.87
CA LEU A 304 -12.78 13.93 -0.44
C LEU A 304 -12.88 15.03 -1.53
N GLY A 305 -13.90 15.87 -1.47
CA GLY A 305 -14.08 17.01 -2.37
C GLY A 305 -13.05 18.11 -2.10
N GLN A 306 -12.62 18.30 -0.85
CA GLN A 306 -11.47 19.16 -0.54
C GLN A 306 -10.14 18.59 -1.06
N ILE A 307 -10.01 17.26 -1.14
CA ILE A 307 -8.85 16.60 -1.74
C ILE A 307 -8.87 16.77 -3.27
N SER A 308 -10.03 16.57 -3.92
CA SER A 308 -10.14 16.73 -5.38
C SER A 308 -10.11 18.19 -5.84
N SER A 309 -10.61 19.14 -5.06
CA SER A 309 -10.57 20.57 -5.41
C SER A 309 -9.17 21.14 -5.23
N LYS A 310 -8.41 20.67 -4.23
CA LYS A 310 -6.99 21.02 -4.07
C LYS A 310 -6.13 20.50 -5.22
N LEU A 311 -6.47 19.34 -5.79
CA LEU A 311 -5.79 18.79 -6.97
C LEU A 311 -6.17 19.51 -8.29
N SER A 312 -7.34 20.17 -8.37
CA SER A 312 -7.75 20.91 -9.57
C SER A 312 -7.33 22.38 -9.58
N ASP A 313 -7.05 22.96 -8.42
CA ASP A 313 -6.63 24.37 -8.30
C ASP A 313 -5.12 24.56 -8.59
N ASP A 314 -4.32 23.49 -8.61
CA ASP A 314 -2.89 23.52 -8.98
C ASP A 314 -2.64 23.43 -10.51
N ASP A 315 -3.69 23.20 -11.32
CA ASP A 315 -3.62 23.18 -12.80
C ASP A 315 -3.90 24.56 -13.45
N GLU A 316 -4.22 25.60 -12.67
CA GLU A 316 -4.49 26.96 -13.18
C GLU A 316 -3.58 28.08 -12.63
N SER A 317 -2.35 27.78 -12.14
CA SER A 317 -1.37 28.84 -11.81
C SER A 317 0.04 28.64 -12.37
#